data_AF-A0A101WEU3-F1
#
_entry.id   AF-A0A101WEU3-F1
#
_cell.length_a   1.000
_cell.length_b   1.000
_cell.length_c   1.000
_cell.angle_alpha   90.00
_cell.angle_beta   90.00
_cell.angle_gamma   90.00
#
_symmetry.space_group_name_H-M   'P 1'
#
loop_
_entity.id
_entity.type
_entity.pdbx_description
1 polymer ?
#
loop_
_entity_poly.entity_id
_entity_poly.type
_entity_poly.pdbx_seq_one_letter_code
_entity_poly.pdbx_strand_id
1 'polypeptide(L)' 'MKQVNYSKELEKEKERLNMLIDEAFKNGIPITQDEAVIAQNRKVDVLVAKVQREKEKNKKNKQER' A
#
# COMPACT_ATOMS: atom_id res chain seq x y z
N MET A 1 12.64 12.65 9.38
CA MET A 1 11.49 12.19 10.19
C MET A 1 10.24 11.77 9.37
N LYS A 2 10.04 12.21 8.11
CA LYS A 2 8.83 11.85 7.32
C LYS A 2 8.68 10.38 6.93
N GLN A 3 9.77 9.64 6.71
CA GLN A 3 9.72 8.23 6.30
C GLN A 3 9.07 7.30 7.34
N VAL A 4 9.23 7.60 8.63
CA VAL A 4 8.75 6.74 9.72
C VAL A 4 7.22 6.78 9.83
N ASN A 5 6.59 7.93 9.55
CA ASN A 5 5.13 8.05 9.55
C ASN A 5 4.49 7.34 8.36
N TYR A 6 5.07 7.47 7.16
CA TYR A 6 4.53 6.79 5.97
C TYR A 6 4.57 5.28 6.10
N SER A 7 5.64 4.70 6.65
CA SER A 7 5.69 3.25 6.89
C SER A 7 4.61 2.79 7.87
N LYS A 8 4.39 3.55 8.95
CA LYS A 8 3.42 3.19 9.99
C LYS A 8 1.96 3.30 9.51
N GLU A 9 1.66 4.30 8.68
CA GLU A 9 0.35 4.41 8.00
C GLU A 9 0.16 3.30 6.97
N LEU A 10 1.21 2.96 6.20
CA LEU A 10 1.18 1.88 5.23
C LEU A 10 0.95 0.52 5.90
N GLU A 11 1.59 0.27 7.05
CA GLU A 11 1.37 -0.94 7.85
C GLU A 11 -0.09 -1.04 8.31
N LYS A 12 -0.66 0.03 8.87
CA LYS A 12 -2.08 0.03 9.29
C LYS A 12 -3.04 -0.22 8.12
N GLU A 13 -2.80 0.40 6.97
CA GLU A 13 -3.65 0.21 5.80
C GLU A 13 -3.51 -1.21 5.23
N LYS A 14 -2.31 -1.80 5.27
CA LYS A 14 -2.07 -3.21 4.93
C LYS A 14 -2.75 -4.17 5.90
N GLU A 15 -2.72 -3.87 7.19
CA GLU A 15 -3.35 -4.71 8.21
C GLU A 15 -4.88 -4.76 8.01
N ARG A 16 -5.49 -3.60 7.72
CA ARG A 16 -6.91 -3.53 7.35
C ARG A 16 -7.22 -4.28 6.06
N LEU A 17 -6.38 -4.13 5.04
CA LEU A 17 -6.54 -4.88 3.79
C LEU A 17 -6.49 -6.39 4.04
N ASN A 18 -5.58 -6.85 4.91
CA ASN A 18 -5.50 -8.26 5.29
C ASN A 18 -6.77 -8.74 5.98
N MET A 19 -7.35 -7.96 6.90
CA MET A 19 -8.61 -8.32 7.55
C MET A 19 -9.77 -8.46 6.54
N LEU A 20 -9.86 -7.54 5.57
CA LEU A 20 -10.88 -7.63 4.52
C LEU A 20 -10.65 -8.83 3.59
N ILE A 21 -9.38 -9.15 3.28
CA ILE A 21 -9.04 -10.34 2.49
C ILE A 21 -9.41 -11.62 3.26
N ASP A 22 -9.12 -11.70 4.55
CA ASP A 22 -9.49 -12.82 5.42
C ASP A 22 -11.01 -13.00 5.48
N GLU A 23 -11.76 -11.91 5.60
CA GLU A 23 -13.23 -11.92 5.61
C GLU A 23 -13.81 -12.35 4.25
N ALA A 24 -13.30 -11.77 3.15
CA ALA A 24 -13.69 -12.16 1.79
C ALA A 24 -13.36 -13.64 1.53
N PHE A 25 -12.18 -14.11 1.97
CA PHE A 25 -11.76 -15.50 1.83
C PHE A 25 -12.67 -16.46 2.63
N LYS A 26 -13.01 -16.11 3.88
CA LYS A 26 -13.97 -16.88 4.69
C LYS A 26 -15.36 -16.94 4.06
N ASN A 27 -15.79 -15.86 3.43
CA ASN A 27 -17.08 -15.79 2.73
C ASN A 27 -17.04 -16.38 1.31
N GLY A 28 -15.86 -16.85 0.84
CA GLY A 28 -15.68 -17.37 -0.51
C GLY A 28 -15.82 -16.31 -1.61
N ILE A 29 -15.72 -15.03 -1.25
CA ILE A 29 -15.86 -13.89 -2.15
C ILE A 29 -14.50 -13.62 -2.80
N PRO A 30 -14.43 -13.53 -4.14
CA PRO A 30 -13.22 -13.14 -4.82
C PRO A 30 -12.80 -11.72 -4.41
N ILE A 31 -11.56 -11.60 -3.94
CA ILE A 31 -10.90 -10.36 -3.53
C ILE A 31 -11.00 -9.27 -4.63
N THR A 32 -11.12 -9.69 -5.88
CA THR A 32 -11.24 -8.86 -7.09
C THR A 32 -12.67 -8.43 -7.42
N GLN A 33 -13.67 -8.94 -6.69
CA GLN A 33 -15.08 -8.53 -6.81
C GLN A 33 -15.55 -7.73 -5.60
N ASP A 34 -14.78 -7.73 -4.50
CA ASP A 34 -15.08 -6.94 -3.33
C ASP A 34 -14.69 -5.47 -3.54
N GLU A 35 -15.69 -4.59 -3.65
CA GLU A 35 -15.50 -3.16 -3.88
C GLU A 35 -14.70 -2.49 -2.74
N ALA A 36 -14.86 -2.95 -1.50
CA ALA A 36 -14.12 -2.42 -0.36
C ALA A 36 -12.64 -2.78 -0.44
N VAL A 37 -12.33 -4.02 -0.85
CA VAL A 37 -10.96 -4.45 -1.08
C VAL A 37 -10.34 -3.73 -2.27
N ILE A 38 -11.06 -3.54 -3.38
CA ILE A 38 -10.57 -2.78 -4.55
C ILE A 38 -10.27 -1.32 -4.16
N ALA A 39 -11.18 -0.67 -3.42
CA ALA A 39 -11.01 0.71 -2.98
C ALA A 39 -9.80 0.86 -2.03
N GLN A 40 -9.60 -0.10 -1.13
CA GLN A 40 -8.45 -0.10 -0.22
C GLN A 40 -7.15 -0.45 -0.95
N ASN A 41 -7.16 -1.38 -1.92
CA ASN A 41 -6.00 -1.70 -2.75
C ASN A 41 -5.50 -0.46 -3.50
N ARG A 42 -6.41 0.32 -4.11
CA ARG A 42 -6.02 1.58 -4.77
C ARG A 42 -5.30 2.56 -3.85
N LYS A 43 -5.70 2.65 -2.58
CA LYS A 43 -5.01 3.52 -1.60
C LYS A 43 -3.60 3.01 -1.29
N VAL A 44 -3.46 1.71 -1.07
CA VAL A 44 -2.15 1.08 -0.83
C VAL A 44 -1.24 1.26 -2.05
N ASP A 45 -1.75 1.03 -3.26
CA ASP A 45 -1.00 1.22 -4.51
C ASP A 45 -0.50 2.66 -4.68
N VAL A 46 -1.34 3.66 -4.41
CA VAL A 46 -0.95 5.08 -4.50
C VAL A 46 0.16 5.41 -3.50
N LEU A 47 0.09 4.88 -2.27
CA LEU A 47 1.12 5.09 -1.26
C LEU A 47 2.43 4.39 -1.63
N VAL A 48 2.37 3.15 -2.10
CA VAL A 48 3.55 2.41 -2.57
C VAL A 48 4.19 3.11 -3.77
N ALA A 49 3.40 3.57 -4.75
CA ALA A 49 3.89 4.30 -5.90
C ALA A 49 4.57 5.62 -5.53
N LYS A 50 4.05 6.35 -4.53
CA LYS A 50 4.71 7.55 -3.99
C LYS A 50 6.05 7.21 -3.34
N VAL A 51 6.09 6.18 -2.49
CA VAL A 51 7.32 5.73 -1.82
C VAL A 51 8.37 5.26 -2.84
N GLN A 52 7.96 4.53 -3.88
CA GLN A 52 8.85 4.10 -4.96
C GLN A 52 9.39 5.30 -5.75
N ARG A 53 8.53 6.24 -6.16
CA ARG A 53 8.97 7.47 -6.84
C ARG A 53 9.95 8.30 -6.00
N GLU A 54 9.73 8.43 -4.70
CA GLU A 54 10.68 9.11 -3.81
C GLU A 54 12.02 8.36 -3.69
N LYS A 55 11.98 7.03 -3.62
CA LYS A 55 13.19 6.19 -3.64
C LYS A 55 13.96 6.34 -4.96
N GLU A 56 13.28 6.34 -6.10
CA GLU A 56 13.90 6.51 -7.42
C GLU A 56 14.53 7.90 -7.59
N LYS A 57 13.84 8.96 -7.15
CA LYS A 57 14.39 10.32 -7.15
C LYS A 57 15.67 10.43 -6.29
N ASN A 58 15.65 9.83 -5.09
CA ASN A 58 16.84 9.78 -4.25
C ASN A 58 17.97 8.94 -4.86
N LYS A 59 17.65 7.88 -5.62
CA LYS A 59 18.66 7.06 -6.31
C LYS A 59 19.36 7.85 -7.41
N LYS A 60 18.61 8.60 -8.24
CA LYS A 60 19.18 9.47 -9.29
C LYS A 60 20.10 10.55 -8.70
N ASN A 61 19.67 11.24 -7.64
CA ASN A 61 20.50 12.23 -6.94
C ASN A 61 21.78 11.67 -6.31
N LYS A 62 21.86 10.35 -6.08
CA LYS A 62 23.04 9.68 -5.50
C LYS A 62 24.00 9.13 -6.57
N GLN A 63 23.57 9.06 -7.83
CA GLN A 63 24.38 8.59 -8.96
C GLN A 63 25.08 9.73 -9.71
N GLU A 64 24.64 10.98 -9.53
CA GLU A 64 25.24 12.18 -10.14
C GLU A 64 26.25 12.91 -9.21
N ARG A 65 26.77 12.24 -8.17
CA ARG A 65 27.76 12.80 -7.24
C ARG A 65 29.03 11.96 -7.18
#